data_AF-A0A061AE08-F1
#
_entry.id   AF-A0A061AE08-F1
#
_cell.length_a   1.000
_cell.length_b   1.000
_cell.length_c   1.000
_cell.angle_alpha   90.00
_cell.angle_beta   90.00
_cell.angle_gamma   90.00
#
_symmetry.space_group_name_H-M   'P 1'
#
loop_
_entity.id
_entity.type
_entity.pdbx_description
1 polymer ?
#
loop_
_entity_poly.entity_id
_entity_poly.type
_entity_poly.pdbx_seq_one_letter_code
_entity_poly.pdbx_strand_id
1 'polypeptide(L)'
;VDVSGAYDSLPHTQLLEVIGQVLSHVQQELFSVRRYAKVWADTHEGLKKTFVRQADFTEDTVSSTNMKGFVMSLQREGKVHDAILVEQHFSTDIHGKDVLEFFTQMLSSCVVQFGKK
;
A
#
# COMPACT_ATOMS: atom_id res chain seq x y z
N VAL A 1 -22.17 -21.33 0.33
CA VAL A 1 -20.98 -22.14 -0.07
C VAL A 1 -19.92 -21.83 0.95
N ASP A 2 -19.38 -22.84 1.63
CA ASP A 2 -18.29 -22.64 2.59
C ASP A 2 -16.97 -22.42 1.83
N VAL A 3 -16.21 -21.40 2.22
CA VAL A 3 -14.93 -20.99 1.61
C VAL A 3 -13.78 -21.11 2.59
N SER A 4 -13.97 -21.88 3.67
CA SER A 4 -12.93 -22.21 4.64
C SER A 4 -11.71 -22.82 3.94
N GLY A 5 -10.51 -22.32 4.25
CA GLY A 5 -9.25 -22.78 3.64
C GLY A 5 -8.99 -22.29 2.21
N ALA A 6 -9.79 -21.34 1.70
CA ALA A 6 -9.61 -20.84 0.33
C ALA A 6 -8.18 -20.35 0.05
N TYR A 7 -7.59 -19.60 0.97
CA TYR A 7 -6.21 -19.11 0.83
C TYR A 7 -5.17 -20.23 0.83
N ASP A 8 -5.34 -21.24 1.68
CA ASP A 8 -4.41 -22.38 1.79
C ASP A 8 -4.49 -23.29 0.55
N SER A 9 -5.64 -23.29 -0.14
CA SER A 9 -5.87 -24.10 -1.34
C SER A 9 -5.48 -23.43 -2.66
N LEU A 10 -4.97 -22.18 -2.62
CA LEU A 10 -4.66 -21.46 -3.85
C LEU A 10 -3.52 -22.14 -4.63
N PRO A 11 -3.70 -22.44 -5.92
CA PRO A 11 -2.66 -23.06 -6.73
C PRO A 11 -1.51 -22.07 -7.01
N HIS A 12 -0.33 -22.32 -6.42
CA HIS A 12 0.84 -21.42 -6.50
C HIS A 12 1.26 -21.09 -7.93
N THR A 13 1.19 -22.04 -8.86
CA THR A 13 1.53 -21.80 -10.28
C THR A 13 0.61 -20.75 -10.90
N GLN A 14 -0.69 -20.84 -10.66
CA GLN A 14 -1.66 -19.87 -11.20
C GLN A 14 -1.51 -18.52 -10.51
N LEU A 15 -1.18 -18.50 -9.22
CA LEU A 15 -0.86 -17.24 -8.53
C LEU A 15 0.34 -16.54 -9.13
N LEU A 16 1.42 -17.28 -9.45
CA LEU A 16 2.59 -16.72 -10.13
C LEU A 16 2.24 -16.15 -11.52
N GLU A 17 1.42 -16.86 -12.28
CA GLU A 17 0.93 -16.38 -13.58
C GLU A 17 0.13 -15.08 -13.44
N VAL A 18 -0.81 -15.02 -12.49
CA VAL A 18 -1.64 -13.84 -12.24
C VAL A 18 -0.77 -12.66 -11.77
N ILE A 19 0.16 -12.87 -10.84
CA ILE A 19 1.05 -11.81 -10.37
C ILE A 19 1.93 -11.31 -11.51
N GLY A 20 2.50 -12.21 -12.31
CA GLY A 20 3.29 -11.86 -13.47
C GLY A 20 2.51 -11.01 -14.46
N GLN A 21 1.27 -11.41 -14.78
CA GLN A 21 0.40 -10.64 -15.67
C GLN A 21 0.07 -9.25 -15.10
N VAL A 22 -0.43 -9.18 -13.86
CA VAL A 22 -0.86 -7.92 -13.24
C VAL A 22 0.30 -6.94 -13.08
N LEU A 23 1.45 -7.41 -12.61
CA LEU A 23 2.59 -6.54 -12.33
C LEU A 23 3.46 -6.24 -13.55
N SER A 24 3.31 -6.99 -14.65
CA SER A 24 4.05 -6.72 -15.90
C SER A 24 3.85 -5.28 -16.40
N HIS A 25 2.66 -4.73 -16.19
CA HIS A 25 2.28 -3.39 -16.64
C HIS A 25 2.95 -2.27 -15.86
N VAL A 26 3.48 -2.55 -14.66
CA VAL A 26 4.03 -1.53 -13.76
C VAL A 26 5.52 -1.73 -13.47
N GLN A 27 6.21 -2.64 -14.17
CA GLN A 27 7.62 -2.94 -13.88
C GLN A 27 8.56 -1.74 -14.01
N GLN A 28 8.23 -0.80 -14.92
CA GLN A 28 9.00 0.42 -15.17
C GLN A 28 8.53 1.60 -14.32
N GLU A 29 7.48 1.41 -13.53
CA GLU A 29 6.93 2.46 -12.69
C GLU A 29 7.70 2.58 -11.38
N LEU A 30 7.74 3.81 -10.88
CA LEU A 30 8.20 4.11 -9.53
C LEU A 30 7.00 4.32 -8.63
N PHE A 31 7.09 3.80 -7.42
CA PHE A 31 6.06 3.95 -6.40
C PHE A 31 6.57 4.83 -5.26
N SER A 32 5.65 5.63 -4.73
CA SER A 32 5.82 6.33 -3.48
C SER A 32 5.04 5.61 -2.38
N VAL A 33 5.64 5.48 -1.20
CA VAL A 33 4.97 4.95 -0.02
C VAL A 33 5.05 5.97 1.10
N ARG A 34 3.88 6.47 1.50
CA ARG A 34 3.72 7.46 2.57
C ARG A 34 3.00 6.84 3.76
N ARG A 35 3.59 6.97 4.94
CA ARG A 35 2.97 6.58 6.21
C ARG A 35 2.65 7.83 7.00
N TYR A 36 1.42 7.97 7.44
CA TYR A 36 0.99 9.12 8.22
C TYR A 36 -0.11 8.75 9.20
N ALA A 37 -0.19 9.49 10.30
CA ALA A 37 -1.34 9.47 11.17
C ALA A 37 -2.31 10.59 10.74
N LYS A 38 -3.60 10.26 10.59
CA LYS A 38 -4.68 11.23 10.42
C LYS A 38 -5.41 11.34 11.76
N VAL A 39 -5.49 12.55 12.31
CA VAL A 39 -6.13 12.85 13.60
C VAL A 39 -7.24 13.87 13.35
N TRP A 40 -8.45 13.60 13.82
CA TRP A 40 -9.60 14.49 13.64
C TRP A 40 -10.52 14.47 14.86
N ALA A 41 -11.34 15.50 15.00
CA ALA A 41 -12.42 15.51 15.98
C ALA A 41 -13.67 14.89 15.33
N ASP A 42 -14.14 13.79 15.89
CA ASP A 42 -15.43 13.20 15.60
C ASP A 42 -16.50 13.81 16.51
N THR A 43 -17.67 14.10 15.94
CA THR A 43 -18.75 14.81 16.64
C THR A 43 -19.37 14.00 17.77
N HIS A 44 -19.24 12.67 17.76
CA HIS A 44 -19.83 11.77 18.76
C HIS A 44 -18.78 11.04 19.59
N GLU A 45 -17.61 10.76 19.00
CA GLU A 45 -16.57 9.94 19.61
C GLU A 45 -15.35 10.75 20.10
N GLY A 46 -15.37 12.08 19.92
CA GLY A 46 -14.29 12.97 20.33
C GLY A 46 -13.06 12.81 19.45
N LEU A 47 -11.85 12.85 20.03
CA LEU A 47 -10.62 12.78 19.24
C LEU A 47 -10.38 11.37 18.67
N LYS A 48 -10.36 11.25 17.35
CA LYS A 48 -10.07 10.02 16.62
C LYS A 48 -8.72 10.09 15.92
N LYS A 49 -8.11 8.92 15.73
CA LYS A 49 -6.90 8.78 14.92
C LYS A 49 -6.92 7.49 14.10
N THR A 50 -6.30 7.52 12.93
CA THR A 50 -5.99 6.34 12.14
C THR A 50 -4.57 6.43 11.59
N PHE A 51 -3.96 5.28 11.36
CA PHE A 51 -2.64 5.17 10.74
C PHE A 51 -2.83 4.67 9.32
N VAL A 52 -2.29 5.41 8.36
CA VAL A 52 -2.42 5.12 6.94
C VAL A 52 -1.05 4.80 6.38
N ARG A 53 -0.97 3.71 5.61
CA ARG A 53 0.14 3.42 4.70
C ARG A 53 -0.43 3.48 3.29
N GLN A 54 -0.11 4.54 2.58
CA GLN A 54 -0.57 4.81 1.22
C GLN A 54 0.56 4.51 0.25
N ALA A 55 0.22 3.85 -0.87
CA ALA A 55 1.13 3.61 -1.98
C ALA A 55 0.49 4.21 -3.24
N ASP A 56 1.24 5.05 -3.95
CA ASP A 56 0.79 5.68 -5.20
C ASP A 56 1.91 5.62 -6.23
N PHE A 57 1.57 5.77 -7.51
CA PHE A 57 2.55 6.03 -8.55
C PHE A 57 3.30 7.32 -8.22
N THR A 58 4.61 7.30 -8.36
CA THR A 58 5.44 8.50 -8.27
C THR A 58 5.20 9.30 -9.55
N GLU A 59 4.20 10.17 -9.52
CA GLU A 59 4.03 11.17 -10.57
C GLU A 59 5.13 12.24 -10.42
N ASP A 60 5.68 12.70 -11.54
CA ASP A 60 6.67 13.80 -11.65
C ASP A 60 6.20 15.15 -11.07
N THR A 61 5.01 15.19 -10.47
CA THR A 61 4.46 16.40 -9.87
C THR A 61 5.03 16.62 -8.48
N VAL A 62 5.82 17.69 -8.34
CA VAL A 62 6.41 18.22 -7.09
C VAL A 62 5.39 18.37 -5.94
N SER A 63 4.09 18.38 -6.25
CA SER A 63 2.99 18.37 -5.27
C SER A 63 2.89 17.08 -4.46
N SER A 64 3.26 15.91 -4.98
CA SER A 64 3.14 14.63 -4.25
C SER A 64 4.28 14.42 -3.24
N THR A 65 5.40 15.12 -3.41
CA THR A 65 6.65 14.86 -2.69
C THR A 65 6.69 15.52 -1.31
N ASN A 66 6.07 16.69 -1.14
CA ASN A 66 6.03 17.38 0.16
C ASN A 66 4.63 17.35 0.80
N MET A 67 4.59 17.45 2.13
CA MET A 67 3.33 17.39 2.90
C MET A 67 2.31 18.46 2.52
N LYS A 68 2.75 19.64 2.05
CA LYS A 68 1.83 20.71 1.64
C LYS A 68 1.04 20.28 0.40
N GLY A 69 1.72 19.84 -0.65
CA GLY A 69 1.05 19.42 -1.87
C GLY A 69 0.22 18.15 -1.67
N PHE A 70 0.69 17.22 -0.84
CA PHE A 70 -0.06 16.03 -0.45
C PHE A 70 -1.36 16.35 0.28
N VAL A 71 -1.34 17.26 1.27
CA VAL A 71 -2.57 17.68 1.97
C VAL A 71 -3.53 18.36 1.00
N MET A 72 -3.02 19.21 0.11
CA MET A 72 -3.84 19.91 -0.89
C MET A 72 -4.54 18.95 -1.86
N SER A 73 -3.88 17.86 -2.30
CA SER A 73 -4.54 16.85 -3.15
C SER A 73 -5.63 16.10 -2.39
N LEU A 74 -5.37 15.67 -1.15
CA LEU A 74 -6.38 15.01 -0.31
C LEU A 74 -7.59 15.91 -0.05
N GLN A 75 -7.38 17.22 0.15
CA GLN A 75 -8.47 18.18 0.33
C GLN A 75 -9.28 18.35 -0.95
N ARG A 76 -8.61 18.46 -2.11
CA ARG A 76 -9.25 18.54 -3.43
C ARG A 76 -10.13 17.32 -3.72
N GLU A 77 -9.68 16.13 -3.31
CA GLU A 77 -10.42 14.88 -3.45
C GLU A 77 -11.48 14.66 -2.36
N GLY A 78 -11.60 15.57 -1.39
CA GLY A 78 -12.55 15.44 -0.26
C GLY A 78 -12.20 14.34 0.74
N LYS A 79 -10.97 13.81 0.70
CA LYS A 79 -10.49 12.73 1.59
C LYS A 79 -10.11 13.24 2.99
N VAL A 80 -9.91 14.55 3.14
CA VAL A 80 -9.54 15.18 4.42
C VAL A 80 -10.24 16.53 4.61
N HIS A 81 -10.84 16.71 5.78
CA HIS A 81 -11.44 17.95 6.28
C HIS A 81 -11.30 17.94 7.82
N ASP A 82 -11.05 19.10 8.43
CA ASP A 82 -10.87 19.26 9.90
C ASP A 82 -9.95 18.21 10.55
N ALA A 83 -8.82 17.91 9.90
CA ALA A 83 -7.90 16.89 10.38
C ALA A 83 -6.44 17.37 10.31
N ILE A 84 -5.64 16.83 11.24
CA ILE A 84 -4.19 17.00 11.28
C ILE A 84 -3.57 15.73 10.71
N LEU A 85 -2.63 15.90 9.77
CA LEU A 85 -1.82 14.81 9.25
C LEU A 85 -0.40 14.91 9.82
N VAL A 86 0.09 13.82 10.40
CA VAL A 86 1.46 13.70 10.92
C VAL A 86 2.19 12.66 10.11
N GLU A 87 3.16 13.09 9.29
CA GLU A 87 4.00 12.19 8.50
C GLU A 87 4.93 11.38 9.41
N GLN A 88 4.96 10.07 9.18
CA GLN A 88 5.82 9.14 9.91
C GLN A 88 6.96 8.63 9.03
N HIS A 89 6.72 8.49 7.72
CA HIS A 89 7.70 8.00 6.76
C HIS A 89 7.27 8.33 5.34
N PHE A 90 8.22 8.66 4.47
CA PHE A 90 8.00 8.81 3.03
C PHE A 90 9.20 8.23 2.27
N SER A 91 8.92 7.45 1.21
CA SER A 91 9.90 6.80 0.36
C SER A 91 9.39 6.79 -1.08
N THR A 92 10.30 6.91 -2.05
CA THR A 92 10.02 6.98 -3.49
C THR A 92 10.93 6.06 -4.31
N ASP A 93 11.65 5.18 -3.63
CA ASP A 93 12.70 4.30 -4.16
C ASP A 93 12.19 2.88 -4.47
N ILE A 94 10.87 2.69 -4.50
CA ILE A 94 10.25 1.41 -4.79
C ILE A 94 10.01 1.29 -6.28
N HIS A 95 10.76 0.41 -6.95
CA HIS A 95 10.59 0.14 -8.38
C HIS A 95 9.61 -1.01 -8.57
N GLY A 96 8.77 -0.93 -9.61
CA GLY A 96 7.81 -2.01 -9.90
C GLY A 96 8.46 -3.36 -10.19
N LYS A 97 9.66 -3.38 -10.77
CA LYS A 97 10.45 -4.61 -10.90
C LYS A 97 10.76 -5.26 -9.54
N ASP A 98 11.07 -4.46 -8.52
CA ASP A 98 11.40 -4.94 -7.18
C ASP A 98 10.14 -5.49 -6.50
N VAL A 99 8.97 -4.89 -6.78
CA VAL A 99 7.67 -5.38 -6.33
C VAL A 99 7.34 -6.74 -6.94
N LEU A 100 7.53 -6.91 -8.25
CA LEU A 100 7.34 -8.20 -8.92
C LEU A 100 8.28 -9.27 -8.37
N GLU A 101 9.56 -8.93 -8.19
CA GLU A 101 10.55 -9.83 -7.61
C GLU A 101 10.14 -10.25 -6.19
N PHE A 102 9.77 -9.29 -5.33
CA PHE A 102 9.33 -9.55 -3.97
C PHE A 102 8.16 -10.53 -3.92
N PHE A 103 7.09 -10.31 -4.70
CA PHE A 103 5.93 -11.19 -4.68
C PHE A 103 6.22 -12.56 -5.29
N THR A 104 7.07 -12.62 -6.33
CA THR A 104 7.52 -13.88 -6.91
C THR A 104 8.31 -14.70 -5.89
N GLN A 105 9.24 -14.06 -5.18
CA GLN A 105 10.00 -14.69 -4.08
C GLN A 105 9.09 -15.12 -2.93
N MET A 106 8.11 -14.29 -2.55
CA MET A 106 7.13 -14.65 -1.53
C MET A 106 6.39 -15.95 -1.90
N LEU A 107 5.87 -16.08 -3.12
CA LEU A 107 5.12 -17.29 -3.52
C LEU A 107 5.96 -18.53 -3.78
N SER A 108 7.21 -18.35 -4.21
CA SER A 108 8.13 -19.44 -4.52
C SER A 108 8.94 -19.92 -3.32
N SER A 109 9.17 -19.04 -2.33
CA SER A 109 10.15 -19.27 -1.26
C SER A 109 9.57 -19.08 0.16
N CYS A 110 8.41 -18.45 0.35
CA CYS A 110 7.79 -18.41 1.68
C CYS A 110 7.11 -19.74 1.99
N VAL A 111 7.85 -20.64 2.63
CA VAL A 111 7.25 -21.57 3.59
C VAL A 111 7.05 -20.77 4.88
N VAL A 112 5.82 -20.34 5.17
CA VAL A 112 5.50 -19.80 6.50
C VAL A 112 5.54 -20.99 7.47
N GLN A 113 6.70 -21.23 8.08
CA GLN A 113 6.86 -22.24 9.11
C GLN A 113 6.29 -21.69 10.43
N PHE A 114 5.03 -22.03 10.71
CA PHE A 114 4.40 -21.72 11.99
C PHE A 114 4.32 -23.01 12.83
N GLY A 115 5.16 -23.10 13.87
CA GLY A 115 5.28 -24.31 14.70
C GLY A 115 6.29 -25.32 14.15
N LYS A 116 6.91 -26.10 15.05
CA LYS A 116 7.87 -27.14 14.66
C LYS A 116 7.12 -28.32 14.02
N LYS A 117 7.25 -28.41 12.69
CA LYS A 117 6.94 -29.56 11.81
C LYS A 117 5.50 -30.02 11.74
#